data_AF-A0A2H3JBJ4-F1
#
_entry.id   AF-A0A2H3JBJ4-F1
#
_cell.length_a   1.000
_cell.length_b   1.000
_cell.length_c   1.000
_cell.angle_alpha   90.00
_cell.angle_beta   90.00
_cell.angle_gamma   90.00
#
_symmetry.space_group_name_H-M   'P 1'
#
loop_
_entity.id
_entity.type
_entity.pdbx_description
1 polymer ?
#
loop_
_entity_poly.entity_id
_entity_poly.type
_entity_poly.pdbx_seq_one_letter_code
_entity_poly.pdbx_strand_id
1 'polypeptide(L)'
;MSASASPVLPPLDGSLSLIPGLVDFHAESNSTSPFFVFPFPDLSSDTLGSISFLEFAQATHRVAHSFRPGRKGEEGAVIAIIVNCDTLLYHALVAGLIRAGLVPFPMSPRNSVPAIASLMEHTSCHHIVSQPTFAPFTDAVRESLPSGFAMHVDDLPALTDVFPTLAPSFDPPRAVPDPYPPPACAASPSDIVLYLHSSGSTGFPKPIPHTHTTILHWCRMPIFVESRRKAIRWGCMALPPFHVMGLCSQLYAPLLSGQPTSLFPPRAIVSAPPVVPTPQNTIETARKTGCTAIESVPAFVEAWSQNEDDAKYLASLQALIFAGGPLSRANGEKLVDKGVRLLACYGATEFGLVTCVFDDGVEEPSPIGKTRADWEWMQLPRECMPRWVPQGDGTFELQMLTCETHQPCIENLPNGERGFATSDLWEPHPTKPGLWRIVGRADDVIVLGSGEKTVPILQENHIGVHPWVAGAVMFGRGYQQV
;
A
#
# COMPACT_ATOMS: atom_id res chain seq x y z
N MET A 1 -32.30 -8.39 1.21
CA MET A 1 -31.02 -8.35 0.47
C MET A 1 -30.81 -9.74 -0.11
N SER A 2 -30.86 -9.88 -1.44
CA SER A 2 -30.55 -11.14 -2.10
C SER A 2 -29.14 -11.56 -1.68
N ALA A 3 -28.94 -12.82 -1.28
CA ALA A 3 -27.60 -13.34 -1.01
C ALA A 3 -26.79 -13.17 -2.30
N SER A 4 -25.86 -12.21 -2.33
CA SER A 4 -25.00 -12.06 -3.51
C SER A 4 -24.22 -13.36 -3.65
N ALA A 5 -24.26 -13.95 -4.84
CA ALA A 5 -23.43 -15.12 -5.13
C ALA A 5 -21.97 -14.79 -4.75
N SER A 6 -21.26 -15.78 -4.20
CA SER A 6 -19.83 -15.61 -3.92
C SER A 6 -19.12 -15.25 -5.23
N PRO A 7 -18.18 -14.28 -5.22
CA PRO A 7 -17.52 -13.84 -6.44
C PRO A 7 -16.76 -15.01 -7.08
N VAL A 8 -16.77 -15.08 -8.40
CA VAL A 8 -15.89 -15.97 -9.14
C VAL A 8 -14.47 -15.45 -8.97
N LEU A 9 -13.55 -16.29 -8.50
CA LEU A 9 -12.20 -15.85 -8.14
C LEU A 9 -11.19 -16.16 -9.25
N PRO A 10 -10.26 -15.25 -9.57
CA PRO A 10 -9.26 -15.48 -10.61
C PRO A 10 -8.19 -16.50 -10.19
N PRO A 11 -7.55 -17.21 -11.15
CA PRO A 11 -6.35 -17.99 -10.87
C PRO A 11 -5.18 -17.09 -10.45
N LEU A 12 -4.32 -17.61 -9.55
CA LEU A 12 -3.08 -16.94 -9.09
C LEU A 12 -1.82 -17.73 -9.48
N ASP A 13 -1.95 -18.60 -10.49
CA ASP A 13 -0.87 -19.44 -11.02
C ASP A 13 -0.03 -18.74 -12.09
N GLY A 14 -0.35 -17.48 -12.41
CA GLY A 14 0.32 -16.70 -13.46
C GLY A 14 -0.28 -16.88 -14.86
N SER A 15 -1.37 -17.63 -15.02
CA SER A 15 -2.08 -17.78 -16.30
C SER A 15 -2.77 -16.49 -16.77
N LEU A 16 -3.06 -15.57 -15.84
CA LEU A 16 -3.57 -14.23 -16.13
C LEU A 16 -2.52 -13.18 -15.76
N SER A 17 -2.39 -12.16 -16.61
CA SER A 17 -1.67 -10.95 -16.22
C SER A 17 -2.42 -10.25 -15.08
N LEU A 18 -1.69 -9.60 -14.18
CA LEU A 18 -2.31 -8.93 -13.03
C LEU A 18 -3.19 -7.75 -13.49
N ILE A 19 -2.57 -6.76 -14.14
CA ILE A 19 -3.27 -5.66 -14.78
C ILE A 19 -2.86 -5.66 -16.26
N PRO A 20 -3.80 -5.61 -17.21
CA PRO A 20 -5.26 -5.55 -16.99
C PRO A 20 -5.95 -6.91 -16.74
N GLY A 21 -5.25 -8.05 -16.78
CA GLY A 21 -5.92 -9.36 -16.84
C GLY A 21 -6.89 -9.67 -15.68
N LEU A 22 -6.56 -9.36 -14.42
CA LEU A 22 -7.51 -9.52 -13.30
C LEU A 22 -8.69 -8.54 -13.40
N VAL A 23 -8.44 -7.32 -13.88
CA VAL A 23 -9.48 -6.30 -14.11
C VAL A 23 -10.50 -6.82 -15.13
N ASP A 24 -10.02 -7.35 -16.25
CA ASP A 24 -10.86 -7.86 -17.34
C ASP A 24 -11.60 -9.14 -16.91
N PHE A 25 -10.93 -10.04 -16.20
CA PHE A 25 -11.56 -11.23 -15.62
C PHE A 25 -12.77 -10.89 -14.74
N HIS A 26 -12.63 -9.90 -13.86
CA HIS A 26 -13.73 -9.48 -13.00
C HIS A 26 -14.81 -8.69 -13.74
N ALA A 27 -14.45 -7.91 -14.77
CA ALA A 27 -15.44 -7.23 -15.61
C ALA A 27 -16.36 -8.23 -16.33
N GLU A 28 -15.87 -9.41 -16.69
CA GLU A 28 -16.64 -10.49 -17.30
C GLU A 28 -17.39 -11.33 -16.25
N SER A 29 -16.69 -11.77 -15.21
CA SER A 29 -17.20 -12.79 -14.27
C SER A 29 -17.95 -12.22 -13.07
N ASN A 30 -17.70 -10.95 -12.73
CA ASN A 30 -18.20 -10.28 -11.52
C ASN A 30 -18.65 -8.84 -11.82
N SER A 31 -19.19 -8.59 -13.02
CA SER A 31 -19.40 -7.27 -13.61
C SER A 31 -20.12 -6.26 -12.70
N THR A 32 -21.18 -6.70 -12.01
CA THR A 32 -22.01 -5.85 -11.15
C THR A 32 -21.56 -5.83 -9.68
N SER A 33 -20.60 -6.67 -9.30
CA SER A 33 -20.08 -6.71 -7.94
C SER A 33 -19.29 -5.44 -7.64
N PRO A 34 -19.41 -4.87 -6.43
CA PRO A 34 -18.64 -3.69 -6.05
C PRO A 34 -17.12 -3.97 -6.00
N PHE A 35 -16.34 -3.10 -6.65
CA PHE A 35 -14.89 -2.99 -6.51
C PHE A 35 -14.52 -2.01 -5.39
N PHE A 36 -15.18 -0.85 -5.36
CA PHE A 36 -15.08 0.14 -4.30
C PHE A 36 -16.45 0.44 -3.69
N VAL A 37 -16.46 0.70 -2.39
CA VAL A 37 -17.64 1.15 -1.64
C VAL A 37 -17.27 2.35 -0.78
N PHE A 38 -18.15 3.35 -0.71
CA PHE A 38 -17.92 4.58 0.04
C PHE A 38 -19.25 5.24 0.45
N PRO A 39 -19.30 6.04 1.53
CA PRO A 39 -20.43 6.95 1.77
C PRO A 39 -20.65 7.86 0.56
N PHE A 40 -21.89 8.21 0.23
CA PHE A 40 -22.19 9.05 -0.94
C PHE A 40 -23.40 9.96 -0.71
N PRO A 41 -23.36 11.25 -1.10
CA PRO A 41 -22.30 11.93 -1.86
C PRO A 41 -21.10 12.41 -1.02
N ASP A 42 -21.19 12.35 0.31
CA ASP A 42 -20.13 12.77 1.22
C ASP A 42 -20.14 12.00 2.55
N LEU A 43 -19.21 12.36 3.44
CA LEU A 43 -19.01 11.69 4.73
C LEU A 43 -20.22 11.78 5.67
N SER A 44 -21.10 12.77 5.51
CA SER A 44 -22.28 12.94 6.36
C SER A 44 -23.39 11.95 5.99
N SER A 45 -23.39 11.43 4.75
CA SER A 45 -24.41 10.50 4.26
C SER A 45 -24.29 9.10 4.88
N ASP A 46 -25.44 8.47 5.13
CA ASP A 46 -25.55 7.04 5.45
C ASP A 46 -25.86 6.19 4.20
N THR A 47 -26.11 6.84 3.06
CA THR A 47 -26.25 6.14 1.77
C THR A 47 -24.86 5.76 1.26
N LEU A 48 -24.73 4.53 0.75
CA LEU A 48 -23.50 4.05 0.14
C LEU A 48 -23.55 4.21 -1.38
N GLY A 49 -22.46 4.72 -1.94
CA GLY A 49 -22.13 4.61 -3.36
C GLY A 49 -21.13 3.48 -3.59
N SER A 50 -21.02 3.05 -4.84
CA SER A 50 -20.07 2.02 -5.25
C SER A 50 -19.59 2.23 -6.67
N ILE A 51 -18.39 1.73 -6.95
CA ILE A 51 -17.89 1.48 -8.31
C ILE A 51 -17.80 -0.03 -8.46
N SER A 52 -18.47 -0.59 -9.45
CA SER A 52 -18.42 -2.01 -9.81
C SER A 52 -17.13 -2.38 -10.54
N PHE A 53 -16.83 -3.68 -10.61
CA PHE A 53 -15.69 -4.17 -11.40
C PHE A 53 -15.78 -3.77 -12.89
N LEU A 54 -16.99 -3.79 -13.47
CA LEU A 54 -17.19 -3.34 -14.85
C LEU A 54 -16.90 -1.85 -15.01
N GLU A 55 -17.39 -1.00 -14.11
CA GLU A 55 -17.13 0.44 -14.16
C GLU A 55 -15.63 0.74 -13.98
N PHE A 56 -14.94 0.02 -13.08
CA PHE A 56 -13.50 0.15 -12.93
C PHE A 56 -12.74 -0.28 -14.19
N ALA A 57 -13.12 -1.40 -14.82
CA ALA A 57 -12.51 -1.83 -16.08
C ALA A 57 -12.71 -0.78 -17.19
N GLN A 58 -13.93 -0.26 -17.36
CA GLN A 58 -14.21 0.82 -18.30
C GLN A 58 -13.38 2.07 -18.00
N ALA A 59 -13.23 2.46 -16.74
CA ALA A 59 -12.37 3.56 -16.33
C ALA A 59 -10.91 3.37 -16.80
N THR A 60 -10.35 2.16 -16.64
CA THR A 60 -8.99 1.87 -17.12
C THR A 60 -8.85 1.97 -18.65
N HIS A 61 -9.89 1.61 -19.42
CA HIS A 61 -9.91 1.81 -20.86
C HIS A 61 -9.94 3.29 -21.24
N ARG A 62 -10.74 4.11 -20.55
CA ARG A 62 -10.81 5.55 -20.79
C ARG A 62 -9.47 6.24 -20.53
N VAL A 63 -8.83 5.92 -19.40
CA VAL A 63 -7.48 6.40 -19.08
C VAL A 63 -6.49 5.98 -20.18
N ALA A 64 -6.50 4.70 -20.58
CA ALA A 64 -5.57 4.21 -21.60
C ALA A 64 -5.74 4.94 -22.95
N HIS A 65 -6.98 5.15 -23.40
CA HIS A 65 -7.27 5.93 -24.60
C HIS A 65 -6.86 7.41 -24.47
N SER A 66 -6.98 7.99 -23.28
CA SER A 66 -6.60 9.39 -23.02
C SER A 66 -5.09 9.59 -23.09
N PHE A 67 -4.30 8.72 -22.45
CA PHE A 67 -2.85 8.89 -22.34
C PHE A 67 -2.08 8.34 -23.53
N ARG A 68 -2.61 7.31 -24.20
CA ARG A 68 -1.93 6.72 -25.36
C ARG A 68 -2.94 6.32 -26.44
N PRO A 69 -3.54 7.29 -27.15
CA PRO A 69 -4.59 7.03 -28.12
C PRO A 69 -4.15 6.02 -29.19
N GLY A 70 -4.91 4.93 -29.34
CA GLY A 70 -4.59 3.87 -30.31
C GLY A 70 -3.25 3.17 -30.09
N ARG A 71 -2.71 3.19 -28.86
CA ARG A 71 -1.40 2.64 -28.50
C ARG A 71 -0.23 3.23 -29.31
N LYS A 72 -0.37 4.47 -29.77
CA LYS A 72 0.71 5.18 -30.48
C LYS A 72 1.83 5.60 -29.52
N GLY A 73 3.06 5.68 -30.00
CA GLY A 73 4.22 6.02 -29.18
C GLY A 73 4.90 4.81 -28.52
N GLU A 74 5.83 5.07 -27.62
CA GLU A 74 6.71 4.09 -27.01
C GLU A 74 5.98 3.21 -25.97
N GLU A 75 6.26 1.90 -26.01
CA GLU A 75 5.85 0.96 -24.96
C GLU A 75 6.84 1.07 -23.79
N GLY A 76 6.37 0.99 -22.55
CA GLY A 76 7.21 1.02 -21.38
C GLY A 76 7.64 2.43 -20.93
N ALA A 77 7.13 3.50 -21.56
CA ALA A 77 7.45 4.86 -21.14
C ALA A 77 6.98 5.10 -19.69
N VAL A 78 7.88 5.65 -18.87
CA VAL A 78 7.63 5.92 -17.45
C VAL A 78 6.84 7.21 -17.30
N ILE A 79 5.78 7.15 -16.50
CA ILE A 79 4.87 8.27 -16.26
C ILE A 79 4.84 8.58 -14.77
N ALA A 80 5.47 9.69 -14.36
CA ALA A 80 5.40 10.15 -12.98
C ALA A 80 3.97 10.61 -12.65
N ILE A 81 3.47 10.24 -11.49
CA ILE A 81 2.13 10.64 -11.03
C ILE A 81 2.29 11.51 -9.78
N ILE A 82 2.02 12.81 -9.91
CA ILE A 82 2.10 13.80 -8.83
C ILE A 82 0.77 14.54 -8.76
N VAL A 83 -0.20 13.91 -8.08
CA VAL A 83 -1.56 14.43 -7.95
C VAL A 83 -2.07 14.26 -6.53
N ASN A 84 -3.07 15.07 -6.17
CA ASN A 84 -3.86 14.92 -4.96
C ASN A 84 -5.33 14.82 -5.38
N CYS A 85 -5.75 13.60 -5.71
CA CYS A 85 -7.08 13.30 -6.23
C CYS A 85 -7.75 12.15 -5.45
N ASP A 86 -9.03 11.91 -5.72
CA ASP A 86 -9.80 10.85 -5.06
C ASP A 86 -9.16 9.48 -5.31
N THR A 87 -9.08 8.63 -4.28
CA THR A 87 -8.38 7.34 -4.33
C THR A 87 -8.83 6.44 -5.48
N LEU A 88 -10.13 6.45 -5.81
CA LEU A 88 -10.67 5.66 -6.91
C LEU A 88 -10.19 6.15 -8.29
N LEU A 89 -10.00 7.46 -8.47
CA LEU A 89 -9.41 8.04 -9.68
C LEU A 89 -7.91 7.74 -9.76
N TYR A 90 -7.22 7.80 -8.62
CA TYR A 90 -5.79 7.46 -8.54
C TYR A 90 -5.53 6.04 -9.03
N HIS A 91 -6.30 5.06 -8.56
CA HIS A 91 -6.14 3.66 -8.97
C HIS A 91 -6.59 3.39 -10.39
N ALA A 92 -7.62 4.08 -10.89
CA ALA A 92 -8.00 4.02 -12.30
C ALA A 92 -6.90 4.58 -13.21
N LEU A 93 -6.22 5.66 -12.78
CA LEU A 93 -5.07 6.23 -13.48
C LEU A 93 -3.92 5.22 -13.54
N VAL A 94 -3.51 4.67 -12.39
CA VAL A 94 -2.43 3.67 -12.33
C VAL A 94 -2.75 2.45 -13.22
N ALA A 95 -3.91 1.84 -13.04
CA ALA A 95 -4.27 0.63 -13.80
C ALA A 95 -4.50 0.92 -15.30
N GLY A 96 -5.01 2.10 -15.64
CA GLY A 96 -5.19 2.54 -17.02
C GLY A 96 -3.87 2.82 -17.74
N LEU A 97 -2.88 3.39 -17.05
CA LEU A 97 -1.52 3.56 -17.59
C LEU A 97 -0.85 2.21 -17.85
N ILE A 98 -0.98 1.25 -16.92
CA ILE A 98 -0.48 -0.12 -17.14
C ILE A 98 -1.18 -0.77 -18.35
N ARG A 99 -2.51 -0.63 -18.45
CA ARG A 99 -3.27 -1.11 -19.63
C ARG A 99 -2.78 -0.48 -20.94
N ALA A 100 -2.41 0.80 -20.89
CA ALA A 100 -1.85 1.54 -22.01
C ALA A 100 -0.45 1.07 -22.41
N GLY A 101 0.18 0.15 -21.66
CA GLY A 101 1.57 -0.23 -21.88
C GLY A 101 2.56 0.83 -21.40
N LEU A 102 2.16 1.68 -20.46
CA LEU A 102 2.99 2.69 -19.82
C LEU A 102 3.33 2.23 -18.40
N VAL A 103 4.44 2.73 -17.85
CA VAL A 103 4.93 2.35 -16.52
C VAL A 103 4.62 3.49 -15.54
N PRO A 104 3.51 3.43 -14.78
CA PRO A 104 3.22 4.47 -13.79
C PRO A 104 4.29 4.49 -12.70
N PHE A 105 4.65 5.69 -12.28
CA PHE A 105 5.51 5.95 -11.14
C PHE A 105 4.79 6.90 -10.16
N PRO A 106 3.95 6.34 -9.27
CA PRO A 106 3.41 7.04 -8.11
C PRO A 106 4.50 7.73 -7.27
N MET A 107 4.58 9.06 -7.33
CA MET A 107 5.53 9.84 -6.54
C MET A 107 4.81 10.61 -5.44
N SER A 108 5.38 10.61 -4.25
CA SER A 108 4.81 11.36 -3.13
C SER A 108 5.01 12.86 -3.40
N PRO A 109 3.94 13.67 -3.43
CA PRO A 109 4.07 15.13 -3.56
C PRO A 109 4.73 15.78 -2.34
N ARG A 110 5.02 15.00 -1.29
CA ARG A 110 5.76 15.43 -0.09
C ARG A 110 7.29 15.37 -0.27
N ASN A 111 7.77 14.75 -1.35
CA ASN A 111 9.19 14.75 -1.66
C ASN A 111 9.65 16.15 -2.10
N SER A 112 10.92 16.47 -1.87
CA SER A 112 11.49 17.73 -2.33
C SER A 112 11.58 17.78 -3.85
N VAL A 113 11.60 18.98 -4.43
CA VAL A 113 11.77 19.20 -5.87
C VAL A 113 13.01 18.48 -6.43
N PRO A 114 14.22 18.59 -5.81
CA PRO A 114 15.40 17.85 -6.28
C PRO A 114 15.26 16.33 -6.17
N ALA A 115 14.52 15.83 -5.17
CA ALA A 115 14.26 14.40 -5.05
C ALA A 115 13.38 13.89 -6.20
N ILE A 116 12.35 14.64 -6.60
CA ILE A 116 11.52 14.29 -7.77
C ILE A 116 12.34 14.33 -9.05
N ALA A 117 13.12 15.40 -9.29
CA ALA A 117 14.00 15.50 -10.45
C ALA A 117 14.96 14.31 -10.53
N SER A 118 15.62 13.97 -9.41
CA SER A 118 16.49 12.79 -9.30
C SER A 118 15.75 11.51 -9.64
N LEU A 119 14.53 11.27 -9.13
CA LEU A 119 13.76 10.07 -9.48
C LEU A 119 13.44 9.99 -10.98
N MET A 120 13.11 11.13 -11.60
CA MET A 120 12.84 11.20 -13.03
C MET A 120 14.07 10.90 -13.87
N GLU A 121 15.23 11.45 -13.49
CA GLU A 121 16.51 11.18 -14.14
C GLU A 121 16.88 9.69 -14.08
N HIS A 122 16.81 9.09 -12.89
CA HIS A 122 17.16 7.67 -12.69
C HIS A 122 16.24 6.70 -13.44
N THR A 123 15.04 7.15 -13.85
CA THR A 123 14.06 6.34 -14.58
C THR A 123 13.87 6.79 -16.03
N SER A 124 14.62 7.79 -16.51
CA SER A 124 14.40 8.42 -17.82
C SER A 124 12.93 8.83 -18.03
N CYS A 125 12.28 9.30 -16.98
CA CYS A 125 10.87 9.67 -16.98
C CYS A 125 10.70 11.10 -17.50
N HIS A 126 10.10 11.24 -18.69
CA HIS A 126 9.91 12.52 -19.36
C HIS A 126 8.50 13.10 -19.21
N HIS A 127 7.60 12.40 -18.52
CA HIS A 127 6.19 12.77 -18.38
C HIS A 127 5.76 12.82 -16.91
N ILE A 128 5.03 13.88 -16.54
CA ILE A 128 4.36 13.98 -15.25
C ILE A 128 2.86 14.16 -15.48
N VAL A 129 2.03 13.29 -14.91
CA VAL A 129 0.61 13.57 -14.72
C VAL A 129 0.45 14.44 -13.48
N SER A 130 -0.12 15.62 -13.66
CA SER A 130 -0.29 16.62 -12.61
C SER A 130 -1.67 17.27 -12.67
N GLN A 131 -1.93 18.22 -11.79
CA GLN A 131 -3.16 19.02 -11.76
C GLN A 131 -2.81 20.49 -11.48
N PRO A 132 -3.68 21.47 -11.81
CA PRO A 132 -3.34 22.89 -11.75
C PRO A 132 -2.80 23.37 -10.41
N THR A 133 -3.23 22.77 -9.29
CA THR A 133 -2.76 23.09 -7.94
C THR A 133 -1.28 22.77 -7.70
N PHE A 134 -0.67 21.92 -8.53
CA PHE A 134 0.75 21.58 -8.48
C PHE A 134 1.60 22.31 -9.53
N ALA A 135 1.04 23.22 -10.33
CA ALA A 135 1.79 23.91 -11.38
C ALA A 135 3.11 24.55 -10.89
N PRO A 136 3.14 25.31 -9.77
CA PRO A 136 4.39 25.86 -9.25
C PRO A 136 5.42 24.79 -8.85
N PHE A 137 4.95 23.65 -8.33
CA PHE A 137 5.82 22.54 -7.96
C PHE A 137 6.41 21.87 -9.20
N THR A 138 5.59 21.60 -10.22
CA THR A 138 6.07 21.04 -11.48
C THR A 138 7.01 21.97 -12.24
N ASP A 139 6.79 23.29 -12.16
CA ASP A 139 7.70 24.27 -12.77
C ASP A 139 9.06 24.26 -12.07
N ALA A 140 9.08 24.20 -10.74
CA ALA A 140 10.33 24.05 -9.98
C ALA A 140 11.05 22.73 -10.27
N VAL A 141 10.32 21.62 -10.47
CA VAL A 141 10.92 20.34 -10.94
C VAL A 141 11.55 20.51 -12.31
N ARG A 142 10.86 21.18 -13.25
CA ARG A 142 11.41 21.48 -14.57
C ARG A 142 12.73 22.25 -14.50
N GLU A 143 12.82 23.23 -13.61
CA GLU A 143 14.02 24.04 -13.38
C GLU A 143 15.16 23.26 -12.70
N SER A 144 14.82 22.26 -11.90
CA SER A 144 15.79 21.41 -11.20
C SER A 144 16.36 20.28 -12.06
N LEU A 145 15.76 19.99 -13.22
CA LEU A 145 16.22 18.95 -14.13
C LEU A 145 17.46 19.40 -14.94
N PRO A 146 18.34 18.48 -15.36
CA PRO A 146 19.52 18.81 -16.16
C PRO A 146 19.17 19.51 -17.48
N SER A 147 20.09 20.34 -17.98
CA SER A 147 19.93 20.98 -19.29
C SER A 147 19.73 19.93 -20.40
N GLY A 148 18.68 20.09 -21.20
CA GLY A 148 18.32 19.16 -22.27
C GLY A 148 17.34 18.05 -21.86
N PHE A 149 17.01 17.91 -20.58
CA PHE A 149 15.96 16.99 -20.14
C PHE A 149 14.57 17.58 -20.44
N ALA A 150 13.94 17.11 -21.52
CA ALA A 150 12.58 17.54 -21.87
C ALA A 150 11.56 16.89 -20.94
N MET A 151 10.74 17.72 -20.28
CA MET A 151 9.68 17.27 -19.39
C MET A 151 8.32 17.79 -19.87
N HIS A 152 7.39 16.87 -20.06
CA HIS A 152 5.99 17.12 -20.40
C HIS A 152 5.11 16.98 -19.17
N VAL A 153 4.12 17.86 -19.06
CA VAL A 153 3.10 17.78 -17.99
C VAL A 153 1.77 17.49 -18.65
N ASP A 154 1.20 16.35 -18.32
CA ASP A 154 -0.11 15.89 -18.77
C ASP A 154 -1.14 16.21 -17.67
N ASP A 155 -2.32 16.65 -18.06
CA ASP A 155 -3.40 16.95 -17.13
C ASP A 155 -4.04 15.66 -16.58
N LEU A 156 -4.30 15.64 -15.27
CA LEU A 156 -5.14 14.63 -14.64
C LEU A 156 -6.55 14.66 -15.26
N PRO A 157 -7.07 13.54 -15.81
CA PRO A 157 -8.43 13.49 -16.34
C PRO A 157 -9.47 13.78 -15.25
N ALA A 158 -10.57 14.43 -15.62
CA ALA A 158 -11.64 14.71 -14.67
C ALA A 158 -12.28 13.41 -14.17
N LEU A 159 -12.67 13.38 -12.89
CA LEU A 159 -13.27 12.20 -12.26
C LEU A 159 -14.47 11.66 -13.05
N THR A 160 -15.36 12.55 -13.51
CA THR A 160 -16.56 12.19 -14.27
C THR A 160 -16.28 11.81 -15.72
N ASP A 161 -15.08 12.11 -16.24
CA ASP A 161 -14.63 11.59 -17.53
C ASP A 161 -14.24 10.12 -17.41
N VAL A 162 -13.59 9.76 -16.30
CA VAL A 162 -13.13 8.41 -16.01
C VAL A 162 -14.28 7.53 -15.46
N PHE A 163 -15.13 8.09 -14.60
CA PHE A 163 -16.29 7.45 -13.97
C PHE A 163 -17.59 8.24 -14.24
N PRO A 164 -18.20 8.07 -15.43
CA PRO A 164 -19.39 8.85 -15.80
C PRO A 164 -20.61 8.57 -14.93
N THR A 165 -20.66 7.43 -14.24
CA THR A 165 -21.75 7.07 -13.33
C THR A 165 -21.77 7.89 -12.05
N LEU A 166 -20.68 8.61 -11.75
CA LEU A 166 -20.61 9.59 -10.67
C LEU A 166 -21.04 10.99 -11.10
N ALA A 167 -21.30 11.21 -12.39
CA ALA A 167 -21.76 12.51 -12.89
C ALA A 167 -23.19 12.83 -12.38
N PRO A 168 -23.56 14.11 -12.24
CA PRO A 168 -24.94 14.49 -11.94
C PRO A 168 -25.93 13.88 -12.94
N SER A 169 -27.13 13.50 -12.47
CA SER A 169 -28.15 12.80 -13.27
C SER A 169 -28.68 13.56 -14.50
N PHE A 170 -28.32 14.84 -14.65
CA PHE A 170 -28.68 15.67 -15.80
C PHE A 170 -27.63 15.64 -16.94
N ASP A 171 -26.46 15.08 -16.70
CA ASP A 171 -25.45 14.90 -17.74
C ASP A 171 -25.86 13.76 -18.68
N PRO A 172 -25.67 13.91 -20.00
CA PRO A 172 -26.00 12.84 -20.95
C PRO A 172 -25.13 11.60 -20.64
N PRO A 173 -25.71 10.39 -20.70
CA PRO A 173 -24.96 9.17 -20.45
C PRO A 173 -23.82 9.07 -21.46
N ARG A 174 -22.59 8.91 -20.94
CA ARG A 174 -21.40 8.75 -21.79
C ARG A 174 -21.36 7.35 -22.38
N ALA A 175 -20.93 7.25 -23.63
CA ALA A 175 -20.75 5.97 -24.31
C ALA A 175 -19.76 5.08 -23.53
N VAL A 176 -20.05 3.77 -23.52
CA VAL A 176 -19.10 2.74 -23.07
C VAL A 176 -17.83 2.86 -23.91
N PRO A 177 -16.63 2.83 -23.30
CA PRO A 177 -15.39 2.96 -24.07
C PRO A 177 -15.19 1.71 -24.93
N ASP A 178 -14.67 1.88 -26.14
CA ASP A 178 -14.18 0.75 -26.92
C ASP A 178 -13.02 0.07 -26.18
N PRO A 179 -12.88 -1.26 -26.30
CA PRO A 179 -11.72 -1.96 -25.78
C PRO A 179 -10.42 -1.30 -26.26
N TYR A 180 -9.48 -1.12 -25.32
CA TYR A 180 -8.19 -0.52 -25.64
C TYR A 180 -7.34 -1.53 -26.44
N PRO A 181 -6.62 -1.11 -27.50
CA PRO A 181 -5.88 -2.04 -28.33
C PRO A 181 -4.89 -2.91 -27.52
N PRO A 182 -4.84 -4.23 -27.75
CA PRO A 182 -3.89 -5.10 -27.08
C PRO A 182 -2.45 -4.79 -27.51
N PRO A 183 -1.43 -5.17 -26.71
CA PRO A 183 -0.04 -5.04 -27.12
C PRO A 183 0.28 -5.98 -28.29
N ALA A 184 1.28 -5.61 -29.11
CA ALA A 184 1.71 -6.42 -30.25
C ALA A 184 2.44 -7.72 -29.84
N CYS A 185 3.05 -7.71 -28.65
CA CYS A 185 3.73 -8.84 -28.05
C CYS A 185 3.21 -9.06 -26.63
N ALA A 186 3.28 -10.31 -26.15
CA ALA A 186 3.01 -10.60 -24.75
C ALA A 186 4.08 -9.95 -23.86
N ALA A 187 3.68 -9.43 -22.70
CA ALA A 187 4.61 -8.92 -21.71
C ALA A 187 5.50 -10.04 -21.15
N SER A 188 6.78 -9.75 -20.95
CA SER A 188 7.70 -10.64 -20.25
C SER A 188 7.45 -10.58 -18.74
N PRO A 189 7.60 -11.70 -17.99
CA PRO A 189 7.52 -11.69 -16.52
C PRO A 189 8.51 -10.70 -15.85
N SER A 190 9.62 -10.40 -16.54
CA SER A 190 10.65 -9.44 -16.09
C SER A 190 10.34 -7.99 -16.44
N ASP A 191 9.32 -7.71 -17.25
CA ASP A 191 8.98 -6.33 -17.63
C ASP A 191 8.51 -5.56 -16.40
N ILE A 192 8.93 -4.29 -16.32
CA ILE A 192 8.58 -3.39 -15.23
C ILE A 192 7.14 -2.92 -15.46
N VAL A 193 6.29 -3.16 -14.47
CA VAL A 193 4.87 -2.80 -14.47
C VAL A 193 4.68 -1.42 -13.88
N LEU A 194 5.43 -1.10 -12.82
CA LEU A 194 5.39 0.19 -12.15
C LEU A 194 6.69 0.42 -11.38
N TYR A 195 6.92 1.69 -11.03
CA TYR A 195 7.91 2.06 -10.03
C TYR A 195 7.22 2.57 -8.77
N LEU A 196 7.78 2.24 -7.61
CA LEU A 196 7.53 2.97 -6.37
C LEU A 196 8.84 3.59 -5.89
N HIS A 197 8.80 4.59 -5.02
CA HIS A 197 10.03 5.16 -4.44
C HIS A 197 10.17 4.72 -2.98
N SER A 198 11.40 4.35 -2.61
CA SER A 198 11.81 4.18 -1.21
C SER A 198 12.32 5.53 -0.68
N SER A 199 12.09 5.86 0.60
CA SER A 199 12.60 7.09 1.21
C SER A 199 14.14 7.22 1.16
N GLY A 200 14.86 6.08 1.25
CA GLY A 200 16.32 6.02 1.25
C GLY A 200 16.94 6.52 2.57
N SER A 201 17.84 5.73 3.18
CA SER A 201 18.43 6.10 4.49
C SER A 201 19.60 7.09 4.41
N THR A 202 20.17 7.33 3.23
CA THR A 202 21.43 8.09 3.06
C THR A 202 21.43 9.12 1.91
N GLY A 203 20.27 9.42 1.31
CA GLY A 203 20.21 10.32 0.16
C GLY A 203 18.80 10.58 -0.36
N PHE A 204 18.67 10.91 -1.65
CA PHE A 204 17.37 11.04 -2.28
C PHE A 204 16.63 9.69 -2.36
N PRO A 205 15.29 9.73 -2.42
CA PRO A 205 14.48 8.56 -2.72
C PRO A 205 14.99 7.82 -3.95
N LYS A 206 14.86 6.49 -3.93
CA LYS A 206 15.31 5.61 -5.03
C LYS A 206 14.10 4.98 -5.73
N PRO A 207 14.12 4.86 -7.07
CA PRO A 207 13.09 4.11 -7.78
C PRO A 207 13.27 2.61 -7.56
N ILE A 208 12.18 1.94 -7.20
CA ILE A 208 12.10 0.50 -6.95
C ILE A 208 11.26 -0.12 -8.08
N PRO A 209 11.88 -0.86 -9.02
CA PRO A 209 11.17 -1.47 -10.14
C PRO A 209 10.33 -2.65 -9.65
N HIS A 210 9.03 -2.65 -9.99
CA HIS A 210 8.15 -3.78 -9.73
C HIS A 210 7.84 -4.45 -11.06
N THR A 211 8.17 -5.73 -11.18
CA THR A 211 7.92 -6.51 -12.39
C THR A 211 6.64 -7.32 -12.26
N HIS A 212 6.17 -7.91 -13.37
CA HIS A 212 5.05 -8.85 -13.33
C HIS A 212 5.32 -10.00 -12.33
N THR A 213 6.52 -10.57 -12.33
CA THR A 213 6.90 -11.64 -11.40
C THR A 213 6.92 -11.17 -9.94
N THR A 214 7.50 -10.01 -9.61
CA THR A 214 7.56 -9.56 -8.21
C THR A 214 6.16 -9.37 -7.63
N ILE A 215 5.27 -8.71 -8.38
CA ILE A 215 3.91 -8.45 -7.93
C ILE A 215 3.12 -9.77 -7.84
N LEU A 216 3.29 -10.71 -8.78
CA LEU A 216 2.62 -12.01 -8.72
C LEU A 216 3.04 -12.80 -7.48
N HIS A 217 4.33 -12.79 -7.12
CA HIS A 217 4.81 -13.40 -5.88
C HIS A 217 4.15 -12.75 -4.66
N TRP A 218 4.01 -11.43 -4.64
CA TRP A 218 3.35 -10.73 -3.54
C TRP A 218 1.88 -11.11 -3.43
N CYS A 219 1.15 -11.21 -4.54
CA CYS A 219 -0.25 -11.65 -4.57
C CYS A 219 -0.46 -13.08 -4.02
N ARG A 220 0.60 -13.89 -3.93
CA ARG A 220 0.59 -15.26 -3.39
C ARG A 220 1.04 -15.33 -1.94
N MET A 221 1.41 -14.22 -1.32
CA MET A 221 1.77 -14.19 0.10
C MET A 221 0.53 -14.48 0.98
N PRO A 222 0.72 -15.08 2.18
CA PRO A 222 -0.39 -15.49 3.04
C PRO A 222 -1.40 -14.39 3.35
N ILE A 223 -0.95 -13.14 3.52
CA ILE A 223 -1.86 -12.01 3.75
C ILE A 223 -2.93 -11.88 2.68
N PHE A 224 -2.61 -12.08 1.40
CA PHE A 224 -3.61 -12.01 0.34
C PHE A 224 -4.39 -13.32 0.17
N VAL A 225 -3.71 -14.46 0.25
CA VAL A 225 -4.34 -15.77 0.08
C VAL A 225 -5.39 -16.02 1.18
N GLU A 226 -5.05 -15.72 2.43
CA GLU A 226 -5.95 -15.88 3.56
C GLU A 226 -7.06 -14.83 3.53
N SER A 227 -6.76 -13.59 3.15
CA SER A 227 -7.80 -12.56 2.99
C SER A 227 -8.82 -12.92 1.91
N ARG A 228 -8.35 -13.49 0.80
CA ARG A 228 -9.19 -14.05 -0.26
C ARG A 228 -10.05 -15.20 0.27
N ARG A 229 -9.45 -16.16 1.01
CA ARG A 229 -10.17 -17.30 1.61
C ARG A 229 -11.25 -16.84 2.59
N LYS A 230 -10.96 -15.80 3.39
CA LYS A 230 -11.87 -15.25 4.40
C LYS A 230 -12.85 -14.20 3.86
N ALA A 231 -12.79 -13.89 2.57
CA ALA A 231 -13.60 -12.84 1.94
C ALA A 231 -13.54 -11.51 2.70
N ILE A 232 -12.32 -11.07 3.06
CA ILE A 232 -12.12 -9.81 3.78
C ILE A 232 -12.55 -8.62 2.92
N ARG A 233 -13.35 -7.73 3.51
CA ARG A 233 -13.66 -6.40 2.96
C ARG A 233 -12.81 -5.38 3.69
N TRP A 234 -11.80 -4.85 3.02
CA TRP A 234 -10.81 -3.96 3.63
C TRP A 234 -11.34 -2.54 3.85
N GLY A 235 -11.07 -1.99 5.03
CA GLY A 235 -11.08 -0.56 5.31
C GLY A 235 -9.66 -0.02 5.26
N CYS A 236 -9.35 0.77 4.24
CA CYS A 236 -7.99 1.30 4.04
C CYS A 236 -8.02 2.75 3.53
N MET A 237 -9.07 3.50 3.87
CA MET A 237 -9.28 4.89 3.44
C MET A 237 -8.14 5.83 3.87
N ALA A 238 -7.46 5.53 4.99
CA ALA A 238 -6.37 6.34 5.50
C ALA A 238 -5.02 6.10 4.79
N LEU A 239 -4.92 5.05 3.97
CA LEU A 239 -3.66 4.69 3.34
C LEU A 239 -3.41 5.57 2.09
N PRO A 240 -2.23 6.19 1.97
CA PRO A 240 -1.88 6.91 0.74
C PRO A 240 -1.78 5.94 -0.45
N PRO A 241 -2.44 6.21 -1.60
CA PRO A 241 -2.50 5.28 -2.71
C PRO A 241 -1.16 5.10 -3.45
N PHE A 242 -0.21 6.01 -3.24
CA PHE A 242 1.14 5.97 -3.81
C PHE A 242 2.15 5.16 -2.98
N HIS A 243 1.73 4.60 -1.84
CA HIS A 243 2.56 3.72 -1.01
C HIS A 243 2.18 2.26 -1.22
N VAL A 244 3.15 1.35 -1.05
CA VAL A 244 2.96 -0.08 -1.33
C VAL A 244 1.78 -0.69 -0.58
N MET A 245 1.57 -0.34 0.70
CA MET A 245 0.44 -0.83 1.49
C MET A 245 -0.90 -0.30 0.94
N GLY A 246 -0.97 0.97 0.53
CA GLY A 246 -2.14 1.54 -0.13
C GLY A 246 -2.45 0.85 -1.45
N LEU A 247 -1.44 0.70 -2.32
CA LEU A 247 -1.57 0.00 -3.60
C LEU A 247 -2.05 -1.45 -3.42
N CYS A 248 -1.42 -2.20 -2.52
CA CYS A 248 -1.78 -3.57 -2.17
C CYS A 248 -3.23 -3.70 -1.73
N SER A 249 -3.67 -2.88 -0.78
CA SER A 249 -4.96 -3.07 -0.12
C SER A 249 -6.12 -2.38 -0.84
N GLN A 250 -5.82 -1.32 -1.61
CA GLN A 250 -6.82 -0.57 -2.38
C GLN A 250 -6.99 -1.09 -3.80
N LEU A 251 -5.93 -1.57 -4.47
CA LEU A 251 -6.02 -2.05 -5.86
C LEU A 251 -5.94 -3.57 -5.96
N TYR A 252 -4.89 -4.20 -5.40
CA TYR A 252 -4.68 -5.64 -5.60
C TYR A 252 -5.63 -6.51 -4.76
N ALA A 253 -5.85 -6.20 -3.49
CA ALA A 253 -6.72 -6.99 -2.61
C ALA A 253 -8.14 -7.21 -3.19
N PRO A 254 -8.85 -6.20 -3.72
CA PRO A 254 -10.15 -6.43 -4.34
C PRO A 254 -10.05 -7.23 -5.66
N LEU A 255 -8.99 -7.05 -6.46
CA LEU A 255 -8.72 -7.85 -7.67
C LEU A 255 -8.37 -9.32 -7.39
N LEU A 256 -7.87 -9.63 -6.20
CA LEU A 256 -7.52 -11.01 -5.81
C LEU A 256 -8.69 -11.73 -5.16
N SER A 257 -9.52 -11.00 -4.40
CA SER A 257 -10.58 -11.56 -3.56
C SER A 257 -11.98 -11.44 -4.15
N GLY A 258 -12.19 -10.58 -5.15
CA GLY A 258 -13.52 -10.23 -5.62
C GLY A 258 -14.37 -9.45 -4.60
N GLN A 259 -13.79 -9.06 -3.45
CA GLN A 259 -14.46 -8.30 -2.40
C GLN A 259 -14.19 -6.82 -2.58
N PRO A 260 -15.15 -5.93 -2.23
CA PRO A 260 -14.92 -4.50 -2.31
C PRO A 260 -13.95 -4.00 -1.24
N THR A 261 -13.25 -2.93 -1.60
CA THR A 261 -12.51 -2.11 -0.65
C THR A 261 -13.28 -0.84 -0.29
N SER A 262 -13.26 -0.48 0.99
CA SER A 262 -13.88 0.75 1.49
C SER A 262 -12.95 1.95 1.28
N LEU A 263 -13.50 3.00 0.67
CA LEU A 263 -12.81 4.27 0.38
C LEU A 263 -13.55 5.45 1.03
N PHE A 264 -12.89 6.62 1.06
CA PHE A 264 -13.59 7.88 1.30
C PHE A 264 -14.47 8.26 0.08
N PRO A 265 -15.56 9.04 0.29
CA PRO A 265 -16.37 9.56 -0.79
C PRO A 265 -15.52 10.35 -1.79
N PRO A 266 -15.75 10.19 -3.11
CA PRO A 266 -15.15 11.08 -4.09
C PRO A 266 -15.64 12.52 -3.89
N ARG A 267 -14.72 13.48 -3.90
CA ARG A 267 -14.99 14.91 -3.65
C ARG A 267 -14.87 15.76 -4.90
N ALA A 268 -14.20 15.27 -5.95
CA ALA A 268 -14.05 16.01 -7.20
C ALA A 268 -15.41 16.27 -7.90
N ILE A 269 -16.45 15.45 -7.67
CA ILE A 269 -17.81 15.67 -8.18
C ILE A 269 -18.46 16.98 -7.69
N VAL A 270 -17.98 17.51 -6.56
CA VAL A 270 -18.40 18.80 -6.00
C VAL A 270 -17.26 19.82 -5.99
N SER A 271 -16.24 19.62 -6.85
CA SER A 271 -15.06 20.48 -6.96
C SER A 271 -14.32 20.73 -5.65
N ALA A 272 -14.31 19.73 -4.75
CA ALA A 272 -13.62 19.79 -3.47
C ALA A 272 -12.37 18.89 -3.47
N PRO A 273 -11.34 19.21 -2.68
CA PRO A 273 -10.18 18.34 -2.53
C PRO A 273 -10.58 16.99 -1.91
N PRO A 274 -9.77 15.93 -2.14
CA PRO A 274 -9.98 14.64 -1.49
C PRO A 274 -10.03 14.76 0.03
N VAL A 275 -10.72 13.82 0.67
CA VAL A 275 -10.80 13.76 2.13
C VAL A 275 -9.42 13.56 2.73
N VAL A 276 -9.03 14.45 3.65
CA VAL A 276 -7.83 14.25 4.48
C VAL A 276 -8.17 13.23 5.57
N PRO A 277 -7.45 12.11 5.67
CA PRO A 277 -7.73 11.10 6.69
C PRO A 277 -7.47 11.63 8.11
N THR A 278 -8.40 11.36 9.01
CA THR A 278 -8.24 11.49 10.47
C THR A 278 -8.68 10.19 11.13
N PRO A 279 -8.26 9.89 12.38
CA PRO A 279 -8.75 8.71 13.08
C PRO A 279 -10.29 8.66 13.11
N GLN A 280 -10.93 9.80 13.36
CA GLN A 280 -12.39 9.89 13.47
C GLN A 280 -13.10 9.59 12.14
N ASN A 281 -12.78 10.33 11.07
CA ASN A 281 -13.50 10.14 9.80
C ASN A 281 -13.23 8.75 9.18
N THR A 282 -12.05 8.16 9.47
CA THR A 282 -11.67 6.83 9.01
C THR A 282 -12.54 5.79 9.70
N ILE A 283 -12.65 5.82 11.02
CA ILE A 283 -13.39 4.78 11.73
C ILE A 283 -14.92 4.92 11.55
N GLU A 284 -15.42 6.14 11.37
CA GLU A 284 -16.82 6.40 11.00
C GLU A 284 -17.14 5.85 9.60
N THR A 285 -16.25 6.10 8.63
CA THR A 285 -16.42 5.57 7.28
C THR A 285 -16.40 4.04 7.28
N ALA A 286 -15.49 3.43 8.06
CA ALA A 286 -15.41 1.98 8.21
C ALA A 286 -16.72 1.37 8.72
N ARG A 287 -17.35 2.01 9.72
CA ARG A 287 -18.67 1.61 10.22
C ARG A 287 -19.74 1.67 9.13
N LYS A 288 -19.77 2.78 8.39
CA LYS A 288 -20.78 3.01 7.33
C LYS A 288 -20.65 2.00 6.19
N THR A 289 -19.44 1.72 5.73
CA THR A 289 -19.22 0.79 4.62
C THR A 289 -19.31 -0.68 5.01
N GLY A 290 -19.25 -1.00 6.32
CA GLY A 290 -19.33 -2.37 6.81
C GLY A 290 -18.13 -3.22 6.40
N CYS A 291 -16.94 -2.61 6.35
CA CYS A 291 -15.68 -3.35 6.18
C CYS A 291 -15.51 -4.37 7.32
N THR A 292 -14.87 -5.50 7.04
CA THR A 292 -14.66 -6.57 8.02
C THR A 292 -13.27 -6.56 8.63
N ALA A 293 -12.33 -5.83 8.05
CA ALA A 293 -11.00 -5.59 8.63
C ALA A 293 -10.52 -4.20 8.25
N ILE A 294 -9.66 -3.61 9.08
CA ILE A 294 -9.04 -2.30 8.81
C ILE A 294 -7.52 -2.47 8.75
N GLU A 295 -6.90 -1.84 7.77
CA GLU A 295 -5.46 -1.59 7.76
C GLU A 295 -5.19 -0.10 8.04
N SER A 296 -4.29 0.18 8.97
CA SER A 296 -3.96 1.56 9.34
C SER A 296 -2.53 1.73 9.82
N VAL A 297 -2.19 2.97 10.16
CA VAL A 297 -0.89 3.33 10.75
C VAL A 297 -1.01 3.43 12.28
N PRO A 298 0.07 3.24 13.05
CA PRO A 298 0.03 3.22 14.51
C PRO A 298 -0.69 4.43 15.12
N ALA A 299 -0.43 5.64 14.63
CA ALA A 299 -1.05 6.87 15.16
C ALA A 299 -2.60 6.83 15.17
N PHE A 300 -3.22 6.16 14.19
CA PHE A 300 -4.68 6.02 14.13
C PHE A 300 -5.16 4.96 15.13
N VAL A 301 -4.43 3.85 15.23
CA VAL A 301 -4.70 2.78 16.20
C VAL A 301 -4.59 3.27 17.63
N GLU A 302 -3.59 4.10 17.93
CA GLU A 302 -3.40 4.73 19.25
C GLU A 302 -4.53 5.70 19.60
N ALA A 303 -5.02 6.47 18.62
CA ALA A 303 -6.17 7.35 18.85
C ALA A 303 -7.44 6.53 19.15
N TRP A 304 -7.70 5.46 18.38
CA TRP A 304 -8.85 4.58 18.59
C TRP A 304 -8.78 3.80 19.91
N SER A 305 -7.59 3.47 20.41
CA SER A 305 -7.44 2.81 21.70
C SER A 305 -7.90 3.69 22.87
N GLN A 306 -7.94 5.02 22.69
CA GLN A 306 -8.42 5.96 23.72
C GLN A 306 -9.94 6.07 23.79
N ASN A 307 -10.67 5.59 22.78
CA ASN A 307 -12.12 5.67 22.71
C ASN A 307 -12.76 4.27 22.91
N GLU A 308 -13.75 4.18 23.79
CA GLU A 308 -14.40 2.90 24.10
C GLU A 308 -15.29 2.38 22.98
N ASP A 309 -16.04 3.25 22.30
CA ASP A 309 -16.92 2.89 21.18
C ASP A 309 -16.10 2.49 19.95
N ASP A 310 -14.92 3.10 19.77
CA ASP A 310 -13.96 2.71 18.73
C ASP A 310 -13.39 1.34 18.99
N ALA A 311 -12.86 1.10 20.20
CA ALA A 311 -12.34 -0.22 20.54
C ALA A 311 -13.42 -1.32 20.46
N LYS A 312 -14.67 -1.02 20.85
CA LYS A 312 -15.80 -1.96 20.73
C LYS A 312 -16.11 -2.29 19.27
N TYR A 313 -16.13 -1.30 18.39
CA TYR A 313 -16.30 -1.53 16.95
C TYR A 313 -15.14 -2.35 16.39
N LEU A 314 -13.89 -2.00 16.72
CA LEU A 314 -12.70 -2.74 16.28
C LEU A 314 -12.72 -4.20 16.76
N ALA A 315 -13.25 -4.47 17.95
CA ALA A 315 -13.42 -5.83 18.45
C ALA A 315 -14.48 -6.65 17.70
N SER A 316 -15.37 -5.99 16.94
CA SER A 316 -16.34 -6.67 16.06
C SER A 316 -15.75 -7.06 14.70
N LEU A 317 -14.56 -6.55 14.36
CA LEU A 317 -13.90 -6.83 13.09
C LEU A 317 -13.13 -8.16 13.13
N GLN A 318 -12.91 -8.73 11.94
CA GLN A 318 -12.10 -9.94 11.77
C GLN A 318 -10.60 -9.66 11.92
N ALA A 319 -10.15 -8.42 11.70
CA ALA A 319 -8.80 -7.97 12.00
C ALA A 319 -8.68 -6.45 12.07
N LEU A 320 -7.77 -5.98 12.90
CA LEU A 320 -7.15 -4.66 12.83
C LEU A 320 -5.66 -4.86 12.59
N ILE A 321 -5.20 -4.45 11.41
CA ILE A 321 -3.79 -4.55 11.02
C ILE A 321 -3.14 -3.18 11.10
N PHE A 322 -1.93 -3.14 11.64
CA PHE A 322 -1.08 -1.96 11.56
C PHE A 322 0.29 -2.29 10.94
N ALA A 323 0.86 -1.33 10.23
CA ALA A 323 2.18 -1.42 9.64
C ALA A 323 2.81 -0.03 9.46
N GLY A 324 4.07 0.00 9.03
CA GLY A 324 4.81 1.22 8.71
C GLY A 324 5.44 1.94 9.90
N GLY A 325 5.20 1.46 11.12
CA GLY A 325 5.84 1.98 12.34
C GLY A 325 5.48 1.16 13.58
N PRO A 326 6.16 1.41 14.71
CA PRO A 326 5.86 0.75 15.97
C PRO A 326 4.53 1.25 16.56
N LEU A 327 3.81 0.36 17.25
CA LEU A 327 2.64 0.70 18.07
C LEU A 327 3.03 0.57 19.54
N SER A 328 2.64 1.54 20.38
CA SER A 328 2.97 1.45 21.80
C SER A 328 2.32 0.22 22.45
N ARG A 329 3.11 -0.49 23.27
CA ARG A 329 2.66 -1.73 23.90
C ARG A 329 1.42 -1.53 24.77
N ALA A 330 1.37 -0.42 25.50
CA ALA A 330 0.23 -0.06 26.35
C ALA A 330 -1.07 0.09 25.54
N ASN A 331 -1.01 0.72 24.37
CA ASN A 331 -2.17 0.88 23.50
C ASN A 331 -2.59 -0.44 22.83
N GLY A 332 -1.62 -1.26 22.41
CA GLY A 332 -1.90 -2.58 21.85
C GLY A 332 -2.54 -3.54 22.86
N GLU A 333 -1.98 -3.62 24.08
CA GLU A 333 -2.54 -4.43 25.17
C GLU A 333 -3.97 -3.99 25.51
N LYS A 334 -4.21 -2.67 25.62
CA LYS A 334 -5.55 -2.11 25.86
C LYS A 334 -6.58 -2.54 24.81
N LEU A 335 -6.20 -2.64 23.54
CA LEU A 335 -7.08 -3.10 22.46
C LEU A 335 -7.32 -4.62 22.54
N VAL A 336 -6.26 -5.39 22.76
CA VAL A 336 -6.34 -6.86 22.88
C VAL A 336 -7.20 -7.28 24.07
N ASP A 337 -7.08 -6.59 25.20
CA ASP A 337 -7.91 -6.80 26.40
C ASP A 337 -9.40 -6.54 26.14
N LYS A 338 -9.71 -5.61 25.23
CA LYS A 338 -11.07 -5.33 24.75
C LYS A 338 -11.55 -6.32 23.68
N GLY A 339 -10.75 -7.33 23.36
CA GLY A 339 -11.08 -8.40 22.42
C GLY A 339 -10.73 -8.09 20.96
N VAL A 340 -10.06 -6.98 20.67
CA VAL A 340 -9.65 -6.60 19.31
C VAL A 340 -8.64 -7.62 18.77
N ARG A 341 -8.87 -8.09 17.55
CA ARG A 341 -7.93 -8.94 16.81
C ARG A 341 -6.86 -8.07 16.15
N LEU A 342 -5.94 -7.58 16.97
CA LEU A 342 -4.83 -6.72 16.57
C LEU A 342 -3.67 -7.55 16.01
N LEU A 343 -3.15 -7.17 14.84
CA LEU A 343 -2.08 -7.89 14.15
C LEU A 343 -1.06 -6.89 13.59
N ALA A 344 0.22 -7.05 13.96
CA ALA A 344 1.32 -6.38 13.29
C ALA A 344 1.52 -6.98 11.90
N CYS A 345 1.77 -6.13 10.89
CA CYS A 345 2.16 -6.53 9.56
C CYS A 345 3.49 -5.87 9.20
N TYR A 346 4.40 -6.67 8.65
CA TYR A 346 5.70 -6.23 8.17
C TYR A 346 5.81 -6.37 6.65
N GLY A 347 6.36 -5.34 6.05
CA GLY A 347 6.59 -5.26 4.62
C GLY A 347 7.36 -4.00 4.26
N ALA A 348 7.92 -3.98 3.06
CA ALA A 348 8.56 -2.79 2.49
C ALA A 348 8.32 -2.72 0.98
N THR A 349 8.64 -1.57 0.40
CA THR A 349 8.53 -1.33 -1.06
C THR A 349 9.39 -2.32 -1.86
N GLU A 350 10.46 -2.83 -1.26
CA GLU A 350 11.44 -3.71 -1.91
C GLU A 350 11.00 -5.18 -1.94
N PHE A 351 10.11 -5.64 -1.05
CA PHE A 351 9.80 -7.06 -0.94
C PHE A 351 8.32 -7.36 -0.65
N GLY A 352 7.46 -6.34 -0.61
CA GLY A 352 6.02 -6.51 -0.38
C GLY A 352 5.69 -6.82 1.08
N LEU A 353 4.45 -7.22 1.33
CA LEU A 353 3.95 -7.59 2.66
C LEU A 353 4.26 -9.08 2.94
N VAL A 354 5.05 -9.35 3.98
CA VAL A 354 5.62 -10.68 4.26
C VAL A 354 5.32 -11.14 5.68
N THR A 355 4.05 -11.10 6.07
CA THR A 355 3.58 -11.59 7.37
C THR A 355 2.46 -12.60 7.19
N CYS A 356 2.54 -13.72 7.91
CA CYS A 356 1.40 -14.59 8.12
C CYS A 356 0.43 -13.86 9.06
N VAL A 357 -0.67 -13.35 8.50
CA VAL A 357 -1.77 -12.76 9.27
C VAL A 357 -2.89 -13.78 9.41
N PHE A 358 -3.74 -13.59 10.42
CA PHE A 358 -4.80 -14.54 10.80
C PHE A 358 -4.32 -15.89 11.35
N ASP A 359 -3.05 -15.99 11.76
CA ASP A 359 -2.36 -17.15 12.34
C ASP A 359 -2.40 -17.17 13.88
N ASP A 360 -3.23 -16.32 14.49
CA ASP A 360 -3.32 -16.02 15.92
C ASP A 360 -4.14 -17.03 16.74
N GLY A 361 -4.42 -18.21 16.18
CA GLY A 361 -5.05 -19.29 16.93
C GLY A 361 -6.55 -19.14 17.20
N VAL A 362 -7.18 -18.03 16.77
CA VAL A 362 -8.56 -17.68 17.15
C VAL A 362 -9.59 -18.57 16.46
N GLU A 363 -9.43 -18.77 15.15
CA GLU A 363 -10.36 -19.59 14.36
C GLU A 363 -9.90 -21.05 14.27
N GLU A 364 -8.60 -21.24 14.08
CA GLU A 364 -7.94 -22.53 13.96
C GLU A 364 -6.67 -22.49 14.81
N PRO A 365 -6.26 -23.59 15.47
CA PRO A 365 -5.05 -23.62 16.30
C PRO A 365 -3.82 -23.17 15.51
N SER A 366 -3.08 -22.21 16.07
CA SER A 366 -1.82 -21.76 15.48
C SER A 366 -0.78 -22.88 15.56
N PRO A 367 -0.13 -23.28 14.45
CA PRO A 367 0.87 -24.35 14.46
C PRO A 367 2.11 -24.00 15.28
N ILE A 368 2.32 -22.71 15.56
CA ILE A 368 3.44 -22.19 16.36
C ILE A 368 2.97 -21.63 17.72
N GLY A 369 1.72 -21.88 18.10
CA GLY A 369 1.16 -21.45 19.38
C GLY A 369 0.96 -19.94 19.52
N LYS A 370 0.89 -19.21 18.41
CA LYS A 370 0.54 -17.78 18.41
C LYS A 370 -0.91 -17.60 18.87
N THR A 371 -1.12 -16.58 19.67
CA THR A 371 -2.41 -16.15 20.23
C THR A 371 -2.59 -14.64 20.02
N ARG A 372 -3.79 -14.11 20.29
CA ARG A 372 -4.03 -12.64 20.26
C ARG A 372 -3.11 -11.83 21.18
N ALA A 373 -2.61 -12.43 22.27
CA ALA A 373 -1.66 -11.76 23.17
C ALA A 373 -0.30 -11.50 22.49
N ASP A 374 0.02 -12.22 21.41
CA ASP A 374 1.26 -12.10 20.66
C ASP A 374 1.13 -11.11 19.48
N TRP A 375 0.24 -10.12 19.55
CA TRP A 375 -0.11 -9.20 18.46
C TRP A 375 1.08 -8.47 17.82
N GLU A 376 2.14 -8.20 18.60
CA GLU A 376 3.39 -7.56 18.14
C GLU A 376 4.39 -8.55 17.53
N TRP A 377 4.15 -9.86 17.70
CA TRP A 377 5.02 -10.93 17.23
C TRP A 377 4.51 -11.48 15.89
N MET A 378 5.39 -11.48 14.90
CA MET A 378 5.08 -11.84 13.53
C MET A 378 5.71 -13.18 13.18
N GLN A 379 4.98 -13.95 12.38
CA GLN A 379 5.53 -15.10 11.66
C GLN A 379 5.76 -14.67 10.21
N LEU A 380 6.98 -14.86 9.72
CA LEU A 380 7.28 -14.67 8.30
C LEU A 380 6.97 -15.97 7.54
N PRO A 381 6.38 -15.90 6.33
CA PRO A 381 6.13 -17.06 5.50
C PRO A 381 7.42 -17.80 5.15
N ARG A 382 7.36 -19.12 5.00
CA ARG A 382 8.53 -19.88 4.52
C ARG A 382 8.76 -19.64 3.03
N GLU A 383 7.70 -19.26 2.31
CA GLU A 383 7.64 -18.92 0.90
C GLU A 383 8.49 -17.70 0.54
N CYS A 384 8.88 -16.87 1.52
CA CYS A 384 9.80 -15.75 1.30
C CYS A 384 11.24 -16.02 1.76
N MET A 385 11.55 -17.26 2.16
CA MET A 385 12.88 -17.74 2.54
C MET A 385 13.69 -16.76 3.41
N PRO A 386 13.14 -16.34 4.58
CA PRO A 386 13.82 -15.38 5.44
C PRO A 386 15.09 -15.99 6.03
N ARG A 387 16.20 -15.24 5.98
CA ARG A 387 17.46 -15.55 6.64
C ARG A 387 17.71 -14.58 7.78
N TRP A 388 17.93 -15.13 8.97
CA TRP A 388 18.23 -14.39 10.19
C TRP A 388 19.74 -14.37 10.43
N VAL A 389 20.36 -13.19 10.30
CA VAL A 389 21.82 -13.03 10.50
C VAL A 389 22.09 -12.49 11.90
N PRO A 390 22.73 -13.27 12.80
CA PRO A 390 22.96 -12.85 14.18
C PRO A 390 23.89 -11.63 14.24
N GLN A 391 23.55 -10.67 15.09
CA GLN A 391 24.33 -9.43 15.29
C GLN A 391 25.27 -9.48 16.51
N GLY A 392 25.17 -10.54 17.32
CA GLY A 392 26.03 -10.79 18.49
C GLY A 392 25.51 -10.24 19.83
N ASP A 393 24.41 -9.50 19.83
CA ASP A 393 23.76 -8.90 21.01
C ASP A 393 22.37 -9.52 21.32
N GLY A 394 22.06 -10.65 20.70
CA GLY A 394 20.75 -11.29 20.79
C GLY A 394 19.76 -10.84 19.71
N THR A 395 20.09 -9.82 18.92
CA THR A 395 19.31 -9.41 17.75
C THR A 395 19.80 -10.07 16.46
N PHE A 396 18.93 -10.07 15.45
CA PHE A 396 19.15 -10.65 14.14
C PHE A 396 18.75 -9.65 13.06
N GLU A 397 19.59 -9.47 12.05
CA GLU A 397 19.20 -8.79 10.82
C GLU A 397 18.36 -9.75 9.97
N LEU A 398 17.25 -9.24 9.43
CA LEU A 398 16.47 -9.97 8.42
C LEU A 398 17.07 -9.78 7.03
N GLN A 399 17.21 -10.89 6.32
CA GLN A 399 17.56 -10.91 4.91
C GLN A 399 16.53 -11.73 4.13
N MET A 400 15.98 -11.16 3.07
CA MET A 400 14.97 -11.79 2.21
C MET A 400 15.70 -12.40 1.01
N LEU A 401 15.84 -13.72 0.99
CA LEU A 401 16.56 -14.40 -0.09
C LEU A 401 15.66 -14.56 -1.31
N THR A 402 16.21 -14.37 -2.51
CA THR A 402 15.45 -14.62 -3.74
C THR A 402 15.26 -16.12 -3.92
N CYS A 403 14.01 -16.54 -4.07
CA CYS A 403 13.62 -17.93 -4.30
C CYS A 403 12.54 -18.04 -5.39
N GLU A 404 12.08 -19.26 -5.66
CA GLU A 404 11.05 -19.52 -6.68
C GLU A 404 9.71 -18.85 -6.38
N THR A 405 9.37 -18.67 -5.10
CA THR A 405 8.07 -18.18 -4.65
C THR A 405 8.08 -16.71 -4.22
N HIS A 406 9.26 -16.10 -4.11
CA HIS A 406 9.42 -14.70 -3.72
C HIS A 406 10.74 -14.14 -4.23
N GLN A 407 10.70 -12.93 -4.80
CA GLN A 407 11.89 -12.20 -5.18
C GLN A 407 11.75 -10.74 -4.75
N PRO A 408 12.74 -10.16 -4.05
CA PRO A 408 12.80 -8.73 -3.84
C PRO A 408 12.87 -7.98 -5.18
N CYS A 409 12.29 -6.78 -5.23
CA CYS A 409 12.35 -5.85 -6.35
C CYS A 409 13.77 -5.34 -6.62
N ILE A 410 14.59 -5.27 -5.57
CA ILE A 410 16.02 -4.95 -5.66
C ILE A 410 16.81 -5.91 -4.78
N GLU A 411 18.01 -6.26 -5.20
CA GLU A 411 18.92 -7.14 -4.47
C GLU A 411 20.16 -6.34 -4.03
N ASN A 412 20.62 -6.54 -2.79
CA ASN A 412 21.75 -5.79 -2.21
C ASN A 412 22.70 -6.67 -1.35
N LEU A 413 22.50 -7.99 -1.35
CA LEU A 413 23.36 -8.88 -0.58
C LEU A 413 24.80 -8.89 -1.12
N PRO A 414 25.80 -9.02 -0.22
CA PRO A 414 27.20 -9.10 -0.63
C PRO A 414 27.49 -10.41 -1.38
N ASN A 415 28.66 -10.47 -2.03
CA ASN A 415 29.23 -11.68 -2.64
C ASN A 415 28.41 -12.28 -3.80
N GLY A 416 27.49 -11.52 -4.39
CA GLY A 416 26.69 -11.96 -5.55
C GLY A 416 25.58 -12.96 -5.21
N GLU A 417 25.29 -13.17 -3.93
CA GLU A 417 24.10 -13.90 -3.51
C GLU A 417 22.85 -13.10 -3.84
N ARG A 418 21.80 -13.80 -4.28
CA ARG A 418 20.53 -13.17 -4.65
C ARG A 418 19.64 -12.96 -3.44
N GLY A 419 19.32 -11.71 -3.15
CA GLY A 419 18.39 -11.34 -2.09
C GLY A 419 18.63 -9.92 -1.57
N PHE A 420 17.91 -9.59 -0.51
CA PHE A 420 17.86 -8.26 0.05
C PHE A 420 18.09 -8.27 1.57
N ALA A 421 19.19 -7.69 2.03
CA ALA A 421 19.41 -7.30 3.40
C ALA A 421 18.53 -6.08 3.73
N THR A 422 17.64 -6.24 4.71
CA THR A 422 16.65 -5.22 5.04
C THR A 422 17.24 -4.12 5.91
N SER A 423 18.34 -4.39 6.61
CA SER A 423 18.85 -3.58 7.72
C SER A 423 17.85 -3.44 8.89
N ASP A 424 16.81 -4.27 8.95
CA ASP A 424 15.90 -4.31 10.10
C ASP A 424 16.39 -5.35 11.11
N LEU A 425 16.40 -4.97 12.37
CA LEU A 425 16.80 -5.79 13.50
C LEU A 425 15.57 -6.39 14.19
N TRP A 426 15.68 -7.67 14.51
CA TRP A 426 14.63 -8.49 15.05
C TRP A 426 15.11 -9.28 16.26
N GLU A 427 14.17 -9.67 17.10
CA GLU A 427 14.42 -10.62 18.17
C GLU A 427 13.41 -11.78 18.12
N PRO A 428 13.84 -13.02 18.46
CA PRO A 428 12.97 -14.17 18.51
C PRO A 428 12.11 -14.17 19.78
N HIS A 429 10.90 -14.71 19.68
CA HIS A 429 10.04 -14.90 20.84
C HIS A 429 10.68 -15.89 21.83
N PRO A 430 10.73 -15.59 23.14
CA PRO A 430 11.47 -16.39 24.12
C PRO A 430 10.97 -17.83 24.29
N THR A 431 9.67 -18.07 24.04
CA THR A 431 9.03 -19.38 24.26
C THR A 431 8.30 -19.97 23.05
N LYS A 432 8.24 -19.27 21.91
CA LYS A 432 7.43 -19.66 20.74
C LYS A 432 8.28 -19.60 19.47
N PRO A 433 9.01 -20.69 19.14
CA PRO A 433 9.90 -20.71 17.99
C PRO A 433 9.18 -20.33 16.68
N GLY A 434 9.81 -19.47 15.89
CA GLY A 434 9.25 -18.99 14.61
C GLY A 434 8.50 -17.67 14.69
N LEU A 435 8.23 -17.16 15.90
CA LEU A 435 7.74 -15.80 16.10
C LEU A 435 8.91 -14.83 16.33
N TRP A 436 8.80 -13.67 15.70
CA TRP A 436 9.81 -12.62 15.73
C TRP A 436 9.13 -11.26 15.88
N ARG A 437 9.77 -10.30 16.55
CA ARG A 437 9.32 -8.91 16.52
C ARG A 437 10.45 -7.98 16.13
N ILE A 438 10.07 -6.85 15.52
CA ILE A 438 11.02 -5.82 15.10
C ILE A 438 11.50 -5.08 16.34
N VAL A 439 12.80 -4.90 16.45
CA VAL A 439 13.46 -4.07 17.45
C VAL A 439 13.68 -2.66 16.91
N GLY A 440 14.07 -2.55 15.65
CA GLY A 440 14.31 -1.28 14.97
C GLY A 440 15.19 -1.47 13.75
N ARG A 441 15.83 -0.38 13.33
CA ARG A 441 16.71 -0.30 12.17
C ARG A 441 18.17 -0.33 12.60
N ALA A 442 19.01 -1.07 11.89
CA ALA A 442 20.45 -1.11 12.10
C ALA A 442 21.09 0.26 11.80
N ASP A 443 20.54 1.02 10.85
CA ASP A 443 20.98 2.37 10.50
C ASP A 443 20.45 3.47 11.44
N ASP A 444 19.46 3.18 12.31
CA ASP A 444 18.98 4.10 13.35
C ASP A 444 19.62 3.84 14.73
N VAL A 445 20.51 2.84 14.86
CA VAL A 445 21.20 2.56 16.13
C VAL A 445 22.12 3.73 16.49
N ILE A 446 21.86 4.36 17.63
CA ILE A 446 22.73 5.40 18.19
C ILE A 446 23.88 4.72 18.92
N VAL A 447 25.08 4.87 18.39
CA VAL A 447 26.31 4.48 19.09
C VAL A 447 26.71 5.60 20.04
N LEU A 448 26.70 5.31 21.35
CA LEU A 448 27.09 6.24 22.41
C LEU A 448 28.61 6.42 22.42
N GLY A 449 29.09 7.49 23.06
CA GLY A 449 30.52 7.76 23.24
C GLY A 449 31.28 6.66 23.99
N SER A 450 30.56 5.80 24.74
CA SER A 450 31.07 4.61 25.41
C SER A 450 31.27 3.41 24.47
N GLY A 451 30.75 3.45 23.24
CA GLY A 451 30.68 2.31 22.32
C GLY A 451 29.42 1.45 22.48
N GLU A 452 28.60 1.73 23.50
CA GLU A 452 27.30 1.09 23.68
C GLU A 452 26.32 1.51 22.58
N LYS A 453 25.41 0.60 22.22
CA LYS A 453 24.42 0.81 21.15
C LYS A 453 23.04 0.95 21.76
N THR A 454 22.35 2.04 21.44
CA THR A 454 20.98 2.30 21.87
C THR A 454 20.07 2.36 20.65
N VAL A 455 18.97 1.60 20.69
CA VAL A 455 17.91 1.69 19.68
C VAL A 455 16.92 2.80 20.11
N PRO A 456 16.78 3.89 19.34
CA PRO A 456 15.94 5.04 19.71
C PRO A 456 14.49 4.67 20.03
N ILE A 457 13.87 3.83 19.19
CA ILE A 457 12.46 3.44 19.30
C ILE A 457 12.11 2.88 20.68
N LEU A 458 13.00 2.11 21.31
CA LEU A 458 12.74 1.57 22.66
C LEU A 458 12.64 2.70 23.71
N GLN A 459 13.49 3.71 23.60
CA GLN A 459 13.51 4.87 24.50
C GLN A 459 12.35 5.81 24.23
N GLU A 460 12.08 6.10 22.96
CA GLU A 460 10.94 6.91 22.50
C GLU A 460 9.62 6.33 22.99
N ASN A 461 9.43 5.00 22.83
CA ASN A 461 8.26 4.30 23.33
C ASN A 461 8.13 4.42 24.85
N HIS A 462 9.22 4.26 25.60
CA HIS A 462 9.20 4.38 27.06
C HIS A 462 8.80 5.80 27.53
N ILE A 463 9.39 6.83 26.92
CA ILE A 463 9.09 8.24 27.20
C ILE A 463 7.64 8.57 26.79
N GLY A 464 7.19 8.03 25.65
CA GLY A 464 5.86 8.23 25.09
C GLY A 464 4.71 7.70 25.97
N VAL A 465 4.98 6.81 26.92
CA VAL A 465 3.95 6.36 27.90
C VAL A 465 3.59 7.46 28.89
N HIS A 466 4.42 8.50 29.06
CA HIS A 466 4.17 9.55 30.04
C HIS A 466 2.99 10.45 29.61
N PRO A 467 1.98 10.71 30.47
CA PRO A 467 0.72 11.38 30.09
C PRO A 467 0.87 12.85 29.64
N TRP A 468 2.04 13.46 29.85
CA TRP A 468 2.35 14.82 29.39
C TRP A 468 3.17 14.88 28.10
N VAL A 469 3.55 13.74 27.54
CA VAL A 469 4.34 13.65 26.31
C VAL A 469 3.41 13.34 25.15
N ALA A 470 3.31 14.26 24.19
CA ALA A 470 2.52 14.04 22.96
C ALA A 470 3.27 13.21 21.89
N GLY A 471 4.60 13.12 22.02
CA GLY A 471 5.47 12.34 21.16
C GLY A 471 6.94 12.53 21.56
N ALA A 472 7.78 11.53 21.30
CA ALA A 472 9.21 11.58 21.55
C ALA A 472 9.96 11.16 20.29
N VAL A 473 11.07 11.85 20.01
CA VAL A 473 12.00 11.51 18.93
C VAL A 473 13.41 11.62 19.49
N MET A 474 14.22 10.58 19.30
CA MET A 474 15.59 10.47 19.73
C MET A 474 16.49 10.31 18.52
N PHE A 475 17.53 11.13 18.44
CA PHE A 475 18.50 11.10 17.34
C PHE A 475 19.92 11.27 17.89
N GLY A 476 20.88 10.64 17.22
CA GLY A 476 22.30 10.80 17.54
C GLY A 476 22.84 12.11 16.96
N ARG A 477 23.70 12.81 17.71
CA ARG A 477 24.47 13.95 17.19
C ARG A 477 25.90 13.79 17.65
N GLY A 478 26.85 13.66 16.70
CA GLY A 478 28.24 13.21 16.87
C GLY A 478 29.10 13.89 17.95
N TYR A 479 28.70 13.72 19.20
CA TYR A 479 29.32 14.22 20.42
C TYR A 479 29.41 13.07 21.40
N GLN A 480 30.51 12.99 22.14
CA GLN A 480 30.60 12.09 23.29
C GLN A 480 29.67 12.58 24.39
N GLN A 481 28.91 11.67 25.00
CA GLN A 481 28.19 11.93 26.23
C GLN A 481 29.24 12.09 27.33
N VAL A 482 29.43 13.33 27.81
CA VAL A 482 30.41 13.65 28.87
C VAL A 482 29.78 13.43 30.24
#